data_AF-A0A7Z7BJM6-F1
#
_entry.id   AF-A0A7Z7BJM6-F1
#
_cell.length_a   1.000
_cell.length_b   1.000
_cell.length_c   1.000
_cell.angle_alpha   90.00
_cell.angle_beta   90.00
_cell.angle_gamma   90.00
#
_symmetry.space_group_name_H-M   'P 1'
#
loop_
_entity.id
_entity.type
_entity.pdbx_description
1 polymer ?
#
loop_
_entity_poly.entity_id
_entity_poly.type
_entity_poly.pdbx_seq_one_letter_code
_entity_poly.pdbx_strand_id
1 'polypeptide(L)'
;MPGNTIYLPQIGRSIMAAEGETVLQAALAAGIAYPHGCRMGRCGACKSHLISGEIDLLKHTPFSLTDEEKAEGLTLACRAVPASDVTIGWLDGEDEFADIPTGRFEGVVEEAVDATHDIKLIRVRLEDRAQFTFKPGQYVRLLYPDCSPRDYSIASRVDEELIEFHIRYVPGGMTSGRIFSLARAGDPVTIVGPFGSSFLREKHCGPILGIAGGSGLAPVKAVVEAALATGRQRPVHVYFGARAERDLYMLDRFQDLTTRHGNLSFVPVLSNEDHANIRRGHVGAAVADDFDDLDGWKAYIAGPPAMIEATVPQLLARGMRTADIHADVFFTPER
;
A
#
# COMPACT_ATOMS: atom_id res chain seq x y z
N MET A 1 30.10 2.79 20.41
CA MET A 1 29.84 3.64 21.59
C MET A 1 28.62 3.08 22.33
N PRO A 2 28.32 3.45 23.59
CA PRO A 2 27.11 2.93 24.23
C PRO A 2 25.90 3.38 23.41
N GLY A 3 25.06 2.42 23.03
CA GLY A 3 23.82 2.70 22.33
C GLY A 3 22.83 3.46 23.22
N ASN A 4 21.79 4.01 22.61
CA ASN A 4 20.73 4.73 23.33
C ASN A 4 19.61 3.76 23.72
N THR A 5 19.00 4.01 24.88
CA THR A 5 17.85 3.23 25.37
C THR A 5 16.56 3.73 24.74
N ILE A 6 15.76 2.82 24.22
CA ILE A 6 14.42 3.09 23.71
C ILE A 6 13.41 2.43 24.64
N TYR A 7 12.58 3.21 25.33
CA TYR A 7 11.42 2.72 26.06
C TYR A 7 10.18 2.71 25.16
N LEU A 8 9.50 1.56 25.12
CA LEU A 8 8.30 1.31 24.32
C LEU A 8 7.09 1.12 25.25
N PRO A 9 6.24 2.14 25.44
CA PRO A 9 5.15 2.11 26.42
C PRO A 9 4.16 0.96 26.21
N GLN A 10 3.83 0.63 24.96
CA GLN A 10 2.83 -0.38 24.60
C GLN A 10 3.16 -1.79 25.10
N ILE A 11 4.44 -2.08 25.28
CA ILE A 11 4.91 -3.37 25.81
C ILE A 11 5.64 -3.22 27.14
N GLY A 12 5.69 -2.01 27.71
CA GLY A 12 6.36 -1.70 28.97
C GLY A 12 7.83 -2.13 29.02
N ARG A 13 8.53 -2.16 27.88
CA ARG A 13 9.88 -2.72 27.74
C ARG A 13 10.85 -1.70 27.16
N SER A 14 12.08 -1.72 27.67
CA SER A 14 13.22 -1.00 27.08
C SER A 14 14.06 -1.90 26.20
N ILE A 15 14.59 -1.34 25.11
CA ILE A 15 15.56 -1.97 24.21
C ILE A 15 16.74 -1.05 23.98
N MET A 16 17.85 -1.60 23.51
CA MET A 16 19.05 -0.85 23.13
C MET A 16 19.06 -0.66 21.62
N ALA A 17 19.30 0.57 21.15
CA ALA A 17 19.64 0.85 19.76
C ALA A 17 21.14 1.11 19.63
N ALA A 18 21.79 0.43 18.68
CA ALA A 18 23.17 0.73 18.33
C ALA A 18 23.30 2.13 17.71
N GLU A 19 24.52 2.67 17.70
CA GLU A 19 24.81 3.96 17.07
C GLU A 19 24.42 3.94 15.58
N GLY A 20 23.62 4.93 15.15
CA GLY A 20 23.09 5.01 13.78
C GLY A 20 21.93 4.07 13.48
N GLU A 21 21.51 3.23 14.43
CA GLU A 21 20.37 2.33 14.28
C GLU A 21 19.05 3.08 14.49
N THR A 22 18.08 2.82 13.63
CA THR A 22 16.74 3.40 13.78
C THR A 22 15.93 2.66 14.84
N VAL A 23 14.94 3.34 15.44
CA VAL A 23 14.02 2.74 16.42
C VAL A 23 13.40 1.44 15.89
N LEU A 24 12.99 1.42 14.62
CA LEU A 24 12.41 0.23 14.01
C LEU A 24 13.41 -0.93 13.91
N GLN A 25 14.66 -0.66 13.51
CA GLN A 25 15.69 -1.70 13.41
C GLN A 25 15.96 -2.34 14.76
N ALA A 26 16.16 -1.52 15.79
CA ALA A 26 16.39 -1.99 17.17
C ALA A 26 15.20 -2.83 17.68
N ALA A 27 13.96 -2.38 17.43
CA ALA A 27 12.76 -3.10 17.83
C ALA A 27 12.65 -4.48 17.16
N LEU A 28 12.84 -4.54 15.84
CA LEU A 28 12.80 -5.81 15.11
C LEU A 28 13.92 -6.76 15.52
N ALA A 29 15.13 -6.24 15.76
CA ALA A 29 16.26 -7.03 16.26
C ALA A 29 15.99 -7.61 17.65
N ALA A 30 15.24 -6.89 18.48
CA ALA A 30 14.81 -7.32 19.82
C ALA A 30 13.58 -8.25 19.82
N GLY A 31 13.11 -8.67 18.63
CA GLY A 31 11.96 -9.56 18.45
C GLY A 31 10.61 -8.88 18.70
N ILE A 32 10.54 -7.55 18.64
CA ILE A 32 9.31 -6.79 18.87
C ILE A 32 8.58 -6.55 17.55
N ALA A 33 7.31 -6.92 17.51
CA ALA A 33 6.42 -6.66 16.38
C ALA A 33 6.04 -5.17 16.31
N TYR A 34 6.96 -4.34 15.82
CA TYR A 34 6.74 -2.90 15.64
C TYR A 34 5.97 -2.64 14.33
N PRO A 35 4.90 -1.83 14.31
CA PRO A 35 4.16 -1.51 13.08
C PRO A 35 5.06 -0.88 12.01
N HIS A 36 5.14 -1.49 10.81
CA HIS A 36 5.94 -0.94 9.71
C HIS A 36 5.54 -1.49 8.33
N GLY A 37 6.05 -0.84 7.28
CA GLY A 37 5.92 -1.26 5.89
C GLY A 37 7.22 -1.07 5.12
N CYS A 38 7.36 0.07 4.42
CA CYS A 38 8.45 0.30 3.46
C CYS A 38 9.87 0.38 4.06
N ARG A 39 10.00 0.64 5.37
CA ARG A 39 11.27 0.91 6.09
C ARG A 39 12.14 2.06 5.53
N MET A 40 11.60 2.87 4.61
CA MET A 40 12.32 3.91 3.88
C MET A 40 11.73 5.31 4.08
N GLY A 41 10.82 5.50 5.05
CA GLY A 41 10.20 6.80 5.31
C GLY A 41 9.23 7.22 4.21
N ARG A 42 8.53 6.25 3.63
CA ARG A 42 7.74 6.41 2.40
C ARG A 42 6.26 6.11 2.56
N CYS A 43 5.88 5.22 3.49
CA CYS A 43 4.49 4.75 3.63
C CYS A 43 3.78 5.19 4.92
N GLY A 44 4.49 5.83 5.87
CA GLY A 44 3.91 6.27 7.14
C GLY A 44 3.52 5.15 8.13
N ALA A 45 3.61 3.87 7.75
CA ALA A 45 3.15 2.74 8.57
C ALA A 45 3.83 2.58 9.94
N CYS A 46 5.00 3.20 10.13
CA CYS A 46 5.75 3.18 11.39
C CYS A 46 5.63 4.50 12.15
N LYS A 47 4.54 5.24 11.96
CA LYS A 47 4.31 6.52 12.62
C LYS A 47 4.11 6.30 14.11
N SER A 48 4.73 7.17 14.89
CA SER A 48 4.86 7.04 16.34
C SER A 48 4.90 8.41 17.00
N HIS A 49 4.40 8.52 18.23
CA HIS A 49 4.67 9.68 19.08
C HIS A 49 6.04 9.56 19.74
N LEU A 50 6.86 10.59 19.56
CA LEU A 50 8.04 10.81 20.39
C LEU A 50 7.58 11.46 21.70
N ILE A 51 7.54 10.67 22.78
CA ILE A 51 7.02 11.10 24.09
C ILE A 51 8.11 11.84 24.87
N SER A 52 9.36 11.38 24.78
CA SER A 52 10.50 12.02 25.42
C SER A 52 11.82 11.70 24.71
N GLY A 53 12.82 12.57 24.87
CA GLY A 53 14.15 12.42 24.30
C GLY A 53 14.28 13.05 22.91
N GLU A 54 15.45 12.89 22.31
CA GLU A 54 15.81 13.49 21.04
C GLU A 54 16.11 12.42 19.98
N ILE A 55 15.73 12.71 18.73
CA ILE A 55 15.99 11.85 17.58
C ILE A 55 16.58 12.66 16.43
N ASP A 56 17.44 12.02 15.65
CA ASP A 56 17.80 12.46 14.31
C ASP A 56 16.86 11.79 13.31
N LEU A 57 16.00 12.58 12.68
CA LEU A 57 15.04 12.08 11.71
C LEU A 57 15.65 12.06 10.30
N LEU A 58 15.91 10.86 9.79
CA LEU A 58 16.44 10.66 8.44
C LEU A 58 15.44 11.10 7.36
N LYS A 59 15.95 11.33 6.13
CA LYS A 59 15.14 11.72 4.95
C LYS A 59 13.89 10.83 4.79
N HIS A 60 12.74 11.47 4.60
CA HIS A 60 11.44 10.83 4.40
C HIS A 60 10.62 11.69 3.45
N THR A 61 9.52 11.12 2.95
CA THR A 61 8.59 11.83 2.09
C THR A 61 7.61 12.67 2.93
N PRO A 62 7.20 13.87 2.50
CA PRO A 62 6.19 14.67 3.20
C PRO A 62 4.87 13.92 3.44
N PHE A 63 4.53 12.95 2.58
CA PHE A 63 3.34 12.09 2.72
C PHE A 63 3.40 11.11 3.88
N SER A 64 4.60 10.71 4.29
CA SER A 64 4.75 9.73 5.36
C SER A 64 4.73 10.40 6.73
N LEU A 65 5.10 11.68 6.81
CA LEU A 65 5.06 12.51 8.01
C LEU A 65 5.00 14.00 7.61
N THR A 66 3.85 14.64 7.84
CA THR A 66 3.66 16.07 7.49
C THR A 66 4.38 16.98 8.49
N ASP A 67 4.49 18.27 8.17
CA ASP A 67 5.10 19.24 9.08
C ASP A 67 4.20 19.56 10.27
N GLU A 68 2.87 19.53 10.10
CA GLU A 68 1.93 19.60 11.23
C GLU A 68 2.10 18.40 12.16
N GLU A 69 2.18 17.18 11.62
CA GLU A 69 2.37 15.96 12.42
C GLU A 69 3.69 15.99 13.20
N LYS A 70 4.77 16.50 12.60
CA LYS A 70 6.04 16.72 13.33
C LYS A 70 5.87 17.71 14.48
N ALA A 71 5.15 18.81 14.25
CA ALA A 71 4.88 19.81 15.27
C ALA A 71 4.04 19.25 16.43
N GLU A 72 3.21 18.24 16.15
CA GLU A 72 2.44 17.46 17.14
C GLU A 72 3.25 16.34 17.83
N GLY A 73 4.57 16.26 17.57
CA GLY A 73 5.46 15.29 18.20
C GLY A 73 5.43 13.90 17.56
N LEU A 74 4.91 13.78 16.33
CA LEU A 74 4.96 12.55 15.57
C LEU A 74 6.31 12.37 14.85
N THR A 75 6.68 11.12 14.67
CA THR A 75 7.90 10.69 13.98
C THR A 75 7.67 9.37 13.24
N LEU A 76 8.68 8.91 12.50
CA LEU A 76 8.68 7.62 11.82
C LEU A 76 9.75 6.72 12.42
N ALA A 77 9.36 5.65 13.11
CA ALA A 77 10.31 4.75 13.75
C ALA A 77 11.35 4.15 12.77
N CYS A 78 11.01 4.00 11.49
CA CYS A 78 11.96 3.53 10.47
C CYS A 78 13.01 4.57 10.03
N ARG A 79 12.83 5.83 10.42
CA ARG A 79 13.72 6.96 10.10
C ARG A 79 14.23 7.69 11.34
N ALA A 80 13.68 7.41 12.52
CA ALA A 80 14.12 7.99 13.77
C ALA A 80 15.35 7.25 14.30
N VAL A 81 16.50 7.92 14.30
CA VAL A 81 17.72 7.45 14.99
C VAL A 81 17.78 8.14 16.35
N PRO A 82 17.78 7.43 17.48
CA PRO A 82 17.86 8.08 18.79
C PRO A 82 19.16 8.85 18.97
N ALA A 83 19.08 10.14 19.32
CA ALA A 83 20.21 10.99 19.70
C ALA A 83 20.43 11.00 21.22
N SER A 84 19.39 10.66 21.99
CA SER A 84 19.44 10.40 23.44
C SER A 84 18.68 9.11 23.78
N ASP A 85 18.58 8.78 25.07
CA ASP A 85 17.53 7.86 25.53
C ASP A 85 16.16 8.45 25.18
N VAL A 86 15.27 7.61 24.64
CA VAL A 86 13.96 8.04 24.11
C VAL A 86 12.83 7.18 24.66
N THR A 87 11.66 7.81 24.82
CA THR A 87 10.38 7.11 24.93
C THR A 87 9.61 7.35 23.67
N ILE A 88 9.25 6.28 22.96
CA ILE A 88 8.54 6.36 21.68
C ILE A 88 7.43 5.32 21.64
N GLY A 89 6.21 5.76 21.37
CA GLY A 89 5.05 4.88 21.22
C GLY A 89 4.55 4.91 19.79
N TRP A 90 4.38 3.76 19.15
CA TRP A 90 3.69 3.71 17.86
C TRP A 90 2.24 4.18 18.00
N LEU A 91 1.66 4.67 16.91
CA LEU A 91 0.25 5.04 16.94
C LEU A 91 -0.61 3.79 17.14
N ASP A 92 -1.32 3.76 18.26
CA ASP A 92 -2.45 2.86 18.44
C ASP A 92 -3.57 3.39 17.56
N GLY A 93 -3.66 2.87 16.34
CA GLY A 93 -4.79 3.16 15.49
C GLY A 93 -6.05 2.72 16.25
N GLU A 94 -6.92 3.67 16.58
CA GLU A 94 -8.31 3.34 16.94
C GLU A 94 -8.98 2.48 15.85
N ASP A 95 -8.44 2.55 14.63
CA ASP A 95 -8.79 1.72 13.47
C ASP A 95 -7.86 0.50 13.33
N GLU A 96 -8.33 -0.64 13.80
CA GLU A 96 -7.93 -2.02 13.45
C GLU A 96 -6.46 -2.23 13.07
N PHE A 97 -5.65 -2.75 13.98
CA PHE A 97 -4.36 -3.33 13.62
C PHE A 97 -4.51 -4.58 12.73
N ALA A 98 -3.57 -4.75 11.80
CA ALA A 98 -3.34 -6.04 11.17
C ALA A 98 -2.46 -6.87 12.09
N ASP A 99 -3.06 -7.55 13.07
CA ASP A 99 -2.36 -8.54 13.90
C ASP A 99 -2.20 -9.86 13.12
N ILE A 100 -1.48 -9.78 12.01
CA ILE A 100 -1.16 -10.93 11.15
C ILE A 100 0.35 -11.12 11.19
N PRO A 101 0.84 -12.25 11.74
CA PRO A 101 2.27 -12.54 11.77
C PRO A 101 2.86 -12.59 10.37
N THR A 102 4.05 -12.01 10.20
CA THR A 102 4.78 -12.13 8.94
C THR A 102 5.47 -13.49 8.85
N GLY A 103 5.37 -14.15 7.70
CA GLY A 103 6.02 -15.42 7.42
C GLY A 103 6.76 -15.42 6.08
N ARG A 104 7.41 -16.55 5.79
CA ARG A 104 8.03 -16.85 4.50
C ARG A 104 7.30 -18.05 3.90
N PHE A 105 6.82 -17.92 2.67
CA PHE A 105 6.00 -18.93 2.01
C PHE A 105 6.56 -19.19 0.62
N GLU A 106 6.86 -20.46 0.35
CA GLU A 106 7.32 -20.92 -0.96
C GLU A 106 6.11 -21.23 -1.86
N GLY A 107 6.31 -21.10 -3.17
CA GLY A 107 5.27 -21.34 -4.16
C GLY A 107 5.83 -21.34 -5.58
N VAL A 108 4.91 -21.40 -6.54
CA VAL A 108 5.21 -21.37 -7.97
C VAL A 108 4.29 -20.39 -8.67
N VAL A 109 4.80 -19.78 -9.75
CA VAL A 109 3.95 -19.08 -10.71
C VAL A 109 3.00 -20.11 -11.33
N GLU A 110 1.70 -19.87 -11.23
CA GLU A 110 0.66 -20.66 -11.89
C GLU A 110 0.29 -20.01 -13.22
N GLU A 111 0.10 -18.68 -13.24
CA GLU A 111 -0.27 -17.92 -14.43
C GLU A 111 0.58 -16.65 -14.56
N ALA A 112 0.94 -16.31 -15.80
CA ALA A 112 1.65 -15.08 -16.16
C ALA A 112 1.07 -14.52 -17.45
N VAL A 113 0.33 -13.41 -17.37
CA VAL A 113 -0.43 -12.83 -18.49
C VAL A 113 -0.09 -11.37 -18.67
N ASP A 114 0.23 -10.96 -19.90
CA ASP A 114 0.40 -9.54 -20.24
C ASP A 114 -0.98 -8.88 -20.31
N ALA A 115 -1.26 -7.96 -19.39
CA ALA A 115 -2.50 -7.19 -19.35
C ALA A 115 -2.41 -5.93 -20.21
N THR A 116 -1.22 -5.33 -20.30
CA THR A 116 -0.92 -4.21 -21.19
C THR A 116 0.50 -4.37 -21.74
N HIS A 117 0.96 -3.39 -22.50
CA HIS A 117 2.35 -3.30 -22.94
C HIS A 117 3.38 -3.23 -21.78
N ASP A 118 2.97 -2.84 -20.57
CA ASP A 118 3.87 -2.66 -19.42
C ASP A 118 3.31 -3.16 -18.08
N ILE A 119 2.15 -3.82 -18.05
CA ILE A 119 1.60 -4.52 -16.88
C ILE A 119 1.47 -6.02 -17.16
N LYS A 120 2.05 -6.85 -16.29
CA LYS A 120 1.90 -8.31 -16.29
C LYS A 120 1.20 -8.75 -15.02
N LEU A 121 0.17 -9.58 -15.16
CA LEU A 121 -0.53 -10.23 -14.08
C LEU A 121 0.19 -11.53 -13.76
N ILE A 122 0.62 -11.69 -12.52
CA ILE A 122 1.24 -12.93 -12.03
C ILE A 122 0.32 -13.52 -10.97
N ARG A 123 -0.06 -14.79 -11.10
CA ARG A 123 -0.78 -15.53 -10.08
C ARG A 123 0.09 -16.65 -9.56
N VAL A 124 0.23 -16.71 -8.25
CA VAL A 124 1.12 -17.63 -7.54
C VAL A 124 0.30 -18.63 -6.74
N ARG A 125 0.64 -19.91 -6.86
CA ARG A 125 0.15 -20.96 -5.97
C ARG A 125 1.20 -21.22 -4.90
N LEU A 126 0.81 -21.06 -3.64
CA LEU A 126 1.68 -21.37 -2.50
C LEU A 126 1.67 -22.87 -2.22
N GLU A 127 2.76 -23.40 -1.67
CA GLU A 127 2.83 -24.80 -1.24
C GLU A 127 1.88 -25.08 -0.07
N ASP A 128 1.82 -24.16 0.90
CA ASP A 128 0.87 -24.18 2.02
C ASP A 128 0.07 -22.88 2.07
N ARG A 129 -0.95 -22.79 1.20
CA ARG A 129 -1.83 -21.63 1.08
C ARG A 129 -2.58 -21.31 2.37
N ALA A 130 -2.88 -22.31 3.21
CA ALA A 130 -3.67 -22.15 4.43
C ALA A 130 -2.90 -21.42 5.54
N GLN A 131 -1.57 -21.47 5.53
CA GLN A 131 -0.73 -20.75 6.49
C GLN A 131 -0.56 -19.26 6.17
N PHE A 132 -0.90 -18.83 4.96
CA PHE A 132 -0.78 -17.44 4.55
C PHE A 132 -2.13 -16.73 4.59
N THR A 133 -2.19 -15.64 5.34
CA THR A 133 -3.35 -14.73 5.37
C THR A 133 -2.87 -13.28 5.33
N PHE A 134 -3.76 -12.37 4.96
CA PHE A 134 -3.49 -10.95 4.80
C PHE A 134 -4.78 -10.14 4.89
N LYS A 135 -4.67 -8.82 5.06
CA LYS A 135 -5.78 -7.89 4.90
C LYS A 135 -5.79 -7.28 3.48
N PRO A 136 -6.96 -7.14 2.82
CA PRO A 136 -7.04 -6.57 1.47
C PRO A 136 -6.39 -5.18 1.39
N GLY A 137 -5.43 -4.99 0.49
CA GLY A 137 -4.59 -3.78 0.38
C GLY A 137 -3.15 -3.96 0.88
N GLN A 138 -2.87 -5.02 1.65
CA GLN A 138 -1.50 -5.36 2.04
C GLN A 138 -0.66 -5.87 0.86
N TYR A 139 0.65 -5.88 1.07
CA TYR A 139 1.64 -6.31 0.09
C TYR A 139 2.58 -7.38 0.67
N VAL A 140 3.35 -8.01 -0.21
CA VAL A 140 4.41 -8.94 0.17
C VAL A 140 5.72 -8.54 -0.49
N ARG A 141 6.82 -9.00 0.07
CA ARG A 141 8.11 -9.02 -0.61
C ARG A 141 8.23 -10.30 -1.42
N LEU A 142 8.26 -10.16 -2.74
CA LEU A 142 8.43 -11.25 -3.69
C LEU A 142 9.93 -11.46 -3.99
N LEU A 143 10.37 -12.70 -3.84
CA LEU A 143 11.69 -13.17 -4.24
C LEU A 143 11.50 -14.01 -5.50
N TYR A 144 11.95 -13.46 -6.61
CA TYR A 144 11.98 -14.16 -7.89
C TYR A 144 13.43 -14.61 -8.18
N PRO A 145 13.66 -15.77 -8.80
CA PRO A 145 15.00 -16.32 -9.01
C PRO A 145 15.96 -15.33 -9.69
N ASP A 146 17.18 -15.27 -9.17
CA ASP A 146 18.27 -14.40 -9.63
C ASP A 146 17.93 -12.90 -9.66
N CYS A 147 16.93 -12.48 -8.87
CA CYS A 147 16.53 -11.09 -8.75
C CYS A 147 16.68 -10.56 -7.33
N SER A 148 16.86 -9.24 -7.22
CA SER A 148 16.68 -8.57 -5.95
C SER A 148 15.20 -8.62 -5.53
N PRO A 149 14.90 -8.83 -4.23
CA PRO A 149 13.53 -8.83 -3.73
C PRO A 149 12.81 -7.51 -4.02
N ARG A 150 11.51 -7.57 -4.31
CA ARG A 150 10.66 -6.40 -4.54
C ARG A 150 9.34 -6.54 -3.83
N ASP A 151 8.81 -5.40 -3.39
CA ASP A 151 7.52 -5.34 -2.71
C ASP A 151 6.42 -5.19 -3.78
N TYR A 152 5.42 -6.07 -3.74
CA TYR A 152 4.26 -6.06 -4.64
C TYR A 152 2.97 -6.23 -3.83
N SER A 153 2.01 -5.34 -4.06
CA SER A 153 0.69 -5.38 -3.42
C SER A 153 -0.14 -6.55 -3.94
N ILE A 154 -0.86 -7.20 -3.02
CA ILE A 154 -1.70 -8.35 -3.35
C ILE A 154 -2.98 -7.84 -4.01
N ALA A 155 -3.34 -8.44 -5.14
CA ALA A 155 -4.50 -8.07 -5.97
C ALA A 155 -5.68 -9.04 -5.87
N SER A 156 -5.48 -10.22 -5.28
CA SER A 156 -6.53 -11.22 -5.04
C SER A 156 -7.23 -10.99 -3.71
N ARG A 157 -8.41 -11.60 -3.56
CA ARG A 157 -9.09 -11.70 -2.26
C ARG A 157 -8.40 -12.70 -1.35
N VAL A 158 -8.64 -12.56 -0.04
CA VAL A 158 -8.07 -13.41 1.01
C VAL A 158 -8.51 -14.86 0.90
N ASP A 159 -9.68 -15.13 0.32
CA ASP A 159 -10.26 -16.47 0.15
C ASP A 159 -9.97 -17.11 -1.21
N GLU A 160 -9.24 -16.43 -2.10
CA GLU A 160 -8.79 -17.02 -3.36
C GLU A 160 -7.59 -17.95 -3.15
N GLU A 161 -7.58 -19.08 -3.87
CA GLU A 161 -6.48 -20.05 -3.83
C GLU A 161 -5.16 -19.43 -4.32
N LEU A 162 -5.22 -18.67 -5.41
CA LEU A 162 -4.04 -18.05 -6.01
C LEU A 162 -3.82 -16.62 -5.48
N ILE A 163 -2.56 -16.27 -5.22
CA ILE A 163 -2.15 -14.92 -4.86
C ILE A 163 -1.83 -14.15 -6.14
N GLU A 164 -2.57 -13.08 -6.42
CA GLU A 164 -2.42 -12.28 -7.64
C GLU A 164 -1.58 -11.01 -7.40
N PHE A 165 -0.74 -10.64 -8.37
CA PHE A 165 0.05 -9.41 -8.40
C PHE A 165 -0.09 -8.72 -9.76
N HIS A 166 -0.14 -7.39 -9.78
CA HIS A 166 -0.02 -6.59 -11.02
C HIS A 166 1.35 -5.94 -11.05
N ILE A 167 2.24 -6.47 -11.89
CA ILE A 167 3.64 -6.06 -11.93
C ILE A 167 3.86 -5.15 -13.12
N ARG A 168 4.32 -3.92 -12.86
CA ARG A 168 4.71 -2.97 -13.91
C ARG A 168 6.15 -3.23 -14.37
N TYR A 169 6.36 -3.23 -15.68
CA TYR A 169 7.69 -3.16 -16.27
C TYR A 169 8.32 -1.79 -16.01
N VAL A 170 9.47 -1.77 -15.32
CA VAL A 170 10.30 -0.57 -15.16
C VAL A 170 11.47 -0.65 -16.14
N PRO A 171 11.65 0.32 -17.06
CA PRO A 171 12.78 0.35 -17.99
C PRO A 171 14.14 0.35 -17.28
N GLY A 172 14.93 -0.70 -17.52
CA GLY A 172 16.22 -0.93 -16.85
C GLY A 172 16.12 -1.54 -15.45
N GLY A 173 14.92 -1.86 -14.98
CA GLY A 173 14.70 -2.55 -13.71
C GLY A 173 15.02 -4.05 -13.84
N MET A 174 15.99 -4.53 -13.04
CA MET A 174 16.41 -5.94 -13.03
C MET A 174 15.24 -6.92 -12.79
N THR A 175 14.55 -6.78 -11.66
CA THR A 175 13.48 -7.70 -11.26
C THR A 175 12.26 -7.60 -12.19
N SER A 176 11.75 -6.39 -12.43
CA SER A 176 10.59 -6.19 -13.29
C SER A 176 10.86 -6.66 -14.72
N GLY A 177 12.06 -6.40 -15.27
CA GLY A 177 12.44 -6.84 -16.60
C GLY A 177 12.57 -8.36 -16.72
N ARG A 178 13.15 -9.03 -15.72
CA ARG A 178 13.23 -10.49 -15.72
C ARG A 178 11.85 -11.14 -15.63
N ILE A 179 10.99 -10.66 -14.72
CA ILE A 179 9.61 -11.15 -14.60
C ILE A 179 8.84 -10.92 -15.92
N PHE A 180 8.96 -9.73 -16.51
CA PHE A 180 8.25 -9.43 -17.75
C PHE A 180 8.65 -10.33 -18.90
N SER A 181 9.95 -10.62 -19.03
CA SER A 181 10.49 -11.40 -20.14
C SER A 181 10.44 -12.91 -19.94
N LEU A 182 10.54 -13.40 -18.70
CA LEU A 182 10.80 -14.82 -18.43
C LEU A 182 9.72 -15.51 -17.60
N ALA A 183 8.89 -14.78 -16.87
CA ALA A 183 7.93 -15.42 -15.96
C ALA A 183 6.95 -16.33 -16.70
N ARG A 184 6.86 -17.57 -16.24
CA ARG A 184 6.00 -18.61 -16.79
C ARG A 184 5.55 -19.57 -15.71
N ALA A 185 4.52 -20.35 -16.03
CA ALA A 185 4.01 -21.40 -15.14
C ALA A 185 5.13 -22.36 -14.71
N GLY A 186 5.18 -22.67 -13.42
CA GLY A 186 6.16 -23.55 -12.79
C GLY A 186 7.42 -22.86 -12.28
N ASP A 187 7.64 -21.57 -12.56
CA ASP A 187 8.78 -20.85 -11.99
C ASP A 187 8.66 -20.76 -10.45
N PRO A 188 9.72 -21.07 -9.69
CA PRO A 188 9.68 -21.00 -8.24
C PRO A 188 9.66 -19.54 -7.78
N VAL A 189 8.88 -19.25 -6.74
CA VAL A 189 8.81 -17.93 -6.11
C VAL A 189 8.68 -18.08 -4.60
N THR A 190 9.25 -17.13 -3.86
CA THR A 190 8.96 -16.99 -2.43
C THR A 190 8.25 -15.67 -2.18
N ILE A 191 7.25 -15.65 -1.32
CA ILE A 191 6.71 -14.42 -0.74
C ILE A 191 7.06 -14.33 0.75
N VAL A 192 7.36 -13.10 1.20
CA VAL A 192 7.55 -12.77 2.62
C VAL A 192 6.56 -11.67 2.99
N GLY A 193 5.81 -11.85 4.07
CA GLY A 193 4.77 -10.90 4.48
C GLY A 193 3.65 -11.55 5.29
N PRO A 194 2.47 -10.91 5.41
CA PRO A 194 2.09 -9.65 4.73
C PRO A 194 2.68 -8.40 5.39
N PHE A 195 2.72 -7.29 4.66
CA PHE A 195 3.15 -5.99 5.14
C PHE A 195 2.17 -4.90 4.73
N GLY A 196 2.30 -3.72 5.35
CA GLY A 196 1.56 -2.52 4.98
C GLY A 196 0.37 -2.23 5.90
N SER A 197 0.07 -0.94 6.03
CA SER A 197 -1.00 -0.39 6.87
C SER A 197 -2.21 0.14 6.07
N SER A 198 -2.06 0.23 4.75
CA SER A 198 -3.13 0.62 3.82
C SER A 198 -3.95 -0.63 3.46
N PHE A 199 -4.93 -0.95 4.29
CA PHE A 199 -5.81 -2.09 4.08
C PHE A 199 -7.24 -1.77 4.47
N LEU A 200 -8.19 -2.52 3.91
CA LEU A 200 -9.62 -2.35 4.17
C LEU A 200 -9.93 -2.33 5.68
N ARG A 201 -10.55 -1.24 6.15
CA ARG A 201 -11.11 -1.13 7.51
C ARG A 201 -12.48 -1.79 7.54
N GLU A 202 -12.56 -3.02 8.04
CA GLU A 202 -13.76 -3.87 7.91
C GLU A 202 -14.96 -3.36 8.71
N LYS A 203 -14.70 -2.73 9.86
CA LYS A 203 -15.74 -2.09 10.70
C LYS A 203 -16.32 -0.83 10.10
N HIS A 204 -15.65 -0.17 9.15
CA HIS A 204 -16.21 0.98 8.47
C HIS A 204 -17.55 0.61 7.82
N CYS A 205 -18.53 1.51 7.87
CA CYS A 205 -19.84 1.31 7.24
C CYS A 205 -20.18 2.40 6.22
N GLY A 206 -19.39 3.48 6.17
CA GLY A 206 -19.56 4.57 5.22
C GLY A 206 -19.04 4.24 3.82
N PRO A 207 -19.10 5.22 2.91
CA PRO A 207 -18.63 5.07 1.53
C PRO A 207 -17.13 4.76 1.45
N ILE A 208 -16.75 4.06 0.38
CA ILE A 208 -15.36 3.71 0.04
C ILE A 208 -15.00 4.35 -1.29
N LEU A 209 -13.82 4.98 -1.34
CA LEU A 209 -13.24 5.56 -2.54
C LEU A 209 -11.91 4.89 -2.89
N GLY A 210 -11.88 4.09 -3.96
CA GLY A 210 -10.67 3.51 -4.53
C GLY A 210 -10.07 4.42 -5.61
N ILE A 211 -8.82 4.81 -5.49
CA ILE A 211 -8.13 5.64 -6.50
C ILE A 211 -6.83 4.94 -6.91
N ALA A 212 -6.74 4.54 -8.16
CA ALA A 212 -5.62 3.78 -8.68
C ALA A 212 -4.88 4.54 -9.80
N GLY A 213 -3.56 4.41 -9.82
CA GLY A 213 -2.71 4.81 -10.94
C GLY A 213 -1.83 3.66 -11.41
N GLY A 214 -1.96 3.28 -12.69
CA GLY A 214 -1.16 2.18 -13.24
C GLY A 214 -1.33 0.86 -12.48
N SER A 215 -0.22 0.24 -12.04
CA SER A 215 -0.26 -1.00 -11.26
C SER A 215 -0.86 -0.83 -9.85
N GLY A 216 -1.12 0.41 -9.41
CA GLY A 216 -1.86 0.70 -8.19
C GLY A 216 -3.30 0.17 -8.20
N LEU A 217 -3.80 -0.30 -9.34
CA LEU A 217 -5.08 -1.00 -9.41
C LEU A 217 -5.05 -2.33 -8.63
N ALA A 218 -3.88 -2.95 -8.42
CA ALA A 218 -3.75 -4.20 -7.64
C ALA A 218 -4.36 -4.11 -6.23
N PRO A 219 -3.83 -3.28 -5.32
CA PRO A 219 -4.37 -3.19 -3.95
C PRO A 219 -5.80 -2.61 -3.94
N VAL A 220 -6.12 -1.69 -4.87
CA VAL A 220 -7.48 -1.12 -4.97
C VAL A 220 -8.50 -2.19 -5.36
N LYS A 221 -8.18 -3.05 -6.32
CA LYS A 221 -9.01 -4.21 -6.70
C LYS A 221 -9.24 -5.12 -5.49
N ALA A 222 -8.18 -5.48 -4.76
CA ALA A 222 -8.31 -6.35 -3.58
C ALA A 222 -9.24 -5.75 -2.52
N VAL A 223 -9.07 -4.46 -2.20
CA VAL A 223 -9.92 -3.73 -1.25
C VAL A 223 -11.38 -3.70 -1.72
N VAL A 224 -11.62 -3.34 -2.98
CA VAL A 224 -12.97 -3.18 -3.54
C VAL A 224 -13.70 -4.52 -3.60
N GLU A 225 -13.07 -5.55 -4.13
CA GLU A 225 -13.69 -6.88 -4.22
C GLU A 225 -13.97 -7.47 -2.84
N ALA A 226 -13.08 -7.26 -1.86
CA ALA A 226 -13.33 -7.67 -0.48
C ALA A 226 -14.46 -6.87 0.17
N ALA A 227 -14.53 -5.55 -0.04
CA ALA A 227 -15.60 -4.71 0.49
C ALA A 227 -16.97 -5.14 -0.05
N LEU A 228 -17.06 -5.44 -1.36
CA LEU A 228 -18.28 -5.91 -2.01
C LEU A 228 -18.68 -7.31 -1.54
N ALA A 229 -17.70 -8.19 -1.27
CA ALA A 229 -17.94 -9.55 -0.77
C ALA A 229 -18.64 -9.57 0.61
N THR A 230 -18.52 -8.50 1.40
CA THR A 230 -19.24 -8.38 2.69
C THR A 230 -20.76 -8.29 2.55
N GLY A 231 -21.28 -8.04 1.33
CA GLY A 231 -22.71 -7.88 1.06
C GLY A 231 -23.31 -6.57 1.56
N ARG A 232 -22.54 -5.73 2.27
CA ARG A 232 -23.00 -4.42 2.76
C ARG A 232 -23.27 -3.46 1.60
N GLN A 233 -24.43 -2.80 1.63
CA GLN A 233 -24.88 -1.86 0.60
C GLN A 233 -24.31 -0.43 0.80
N ARG A 234 -23.02 -0.33 1.12
CA ARG A 234 -22.34 0.97 1.20
C ARG A 234 -21.89 1.42 -0.19
N PRO A 235 -21.90 2.72 -0.54
CA PRO A 235 -21.37 3.17 -1.83
C PRO A 235 -19.88 2.85 -1.97
N VAL A 236 -19.49 2.36 -3.15
CA VAL A 236 -18.09 2.12 -3.52
C VAL A 236 -17.82 2.80 -4.86
N HIS A 237 -16.86 3.71 -4.88
CA HIS A 237 -16.48 4.44 -6.08
C HIS A 237 -15.02 4.13 -6.41
N VAL A 238 -14.73 3.78 -7.67
CA VAL A 238 -13.37 3.48 -8.12
C VAL A 238 -13.01 4.38 -9.29
N TYR A 239 -11.89 5.08 -9.15
CA TYR A 239 -11.30 5.89 -10.21
C TYR A 239 -9.96 5.31 -10.61
N PHE A 240 -9.79 5.02 -11.91
CA PHE A 240 -8.56 4.43 -12.43
C PHE A 240 -7.89 5.38 -13.44
N GLY A 241 -6.80 6.00 -13.00
CA GLY A 241 -6.00 6.92 -13.80
C GLY A 241 -4.93 6.18 -14.63
N ALA A 242 -4.90 6.49 -15.92
CA ALA A 242 -3.87 6.03 -16.85
C ALA A 242 -3.48 7.16 -17.82
N ARG A 243 -2.37 7.01 -18.57
CA ARG A 243 -1.94 8.09 -19.49
C ARG A 243 -2.74 8.02 -20.79
N ALA A 244 -2.84 6.83 -21.36
CA ALA A 244 -3.52 6.53 -22.62
C ALA A 244 -4.38 5.26 -22.49
N GLU A 245 -5.27 5.02 -23.45
CA GLU A 245 -6.18 3.86 -23.45
C GLU A 245 -5.43 2.53 -23.35
N ARG A 246 -4.29 2.41 -24.04
CA ARG A 246 -3.40 1.23 -24.01
C ARG A 246 -2.83 0.87 -22.63
N ASP A 247 -2.93 1.78 -21.67
CA ASP A 247 -2.45 1.60 -20.30
C ASP A 247 -3.58 1.10 -19.37
N LEU A 248 -4.82 1.09 -19.85
CA LEU A 248 -5.97 0.57 -19.12
C LEU A 248 -6.01 -0.95 -19.20
N TYR A 249 -6.44 -1.58 -18.11
CA TYR A 249 -6.65 -3.02 -17.99
C TYR A 249 -7.72 -3.30 -16.92
N MET A 250 -8.21 -4.54 -16.85
CA MET A 250 -9.32 -4.96 -15.98
C MET A 250 -10.66 -4.25 -16.22
N LEU A 251 -10.84 -3.57 -17.37
CA LEU A 251 -12.09 -2.88 -17.69
C LEU A 251 -13.28 -3.84 -17.68
N ASP A 252 -13.17 -5.00 -18.33
CA ASP A 252 -14.21 -6.03 -18.36
C ASP A 252 -14.54 -6.56 -16.96
N ARG A 253 -13.53 -6.69 -16.09
CA ARG A 253 -13.71 -7.15 -14.72
C ARG A 253 -14.50 -6.14 -13.89
N PHE A 254 -14.18 -4.86 -13.98
CA PHE A 254 -14.93 -3.82 -13.29
C PHE A 254 -16.32 -3.59 -13.91
N GLN A 255 -16.49 -3.82 -15.21
CA GLN A 255 -17.80 -3.83 -15.86
C GLN A 255 -18.69 -4.96 -15.34
N ASP A 256 -18.15 -6.17 -15.19
CA ASP A 256 -18.87 -7.29 -14.56
C ASP A 256 -19.22 -6.99 -13.10
N LEU A 257 -18.28 -6.43 -12.33
CA LEU A 257 -18.53 -6.02 -10.95
C LEU A 257 -19.64 -4.96 -10.83
N THR A 258 -19.62 -3.93 -11.66
CA THR A 258 -20.66 -2.87 -11.66
C THR A 258 -22.03 -3.39 -12.10
N THR A 259 -22.06 -4.40 -12.98
CA THR A 259 -23.31 -5.09 -13.35
C THR A 259 -23.88 -5.91 -12.18
N ARG A 260 -23.01 -6.55 -11.37
CA ARG A 260 -23.41 -7.38 -10.22
C ARG A 260 -23.72 -6.57 -8.96
N HIS A 261 -23.14 -5.39 -8.81
CA HIS A 261 -23.21 -4.57 -7.60
C HIS A 261 -23.68 -3.16 -7.94
N GLY A 262 -24.96 -2.87 -7.74
CA GLY A 262 -25.55 -1.55 -8.01
C GLY A 262 -25.03 -0.41 -7.13
N ASN A 263 -24.28 -0.74 -6.07
CA ASN A 263 -23.59 0.21 -5.20
C ASN A 263 -22.13 0.49 -5.60
N LEU A 264 -21.66 -0.06 -6.73
CA LEU A 264 -20.32 0.17 -7.27
C LEU A 264 -20.37 1.09 -8.50
N SER A 265 -19.48 2.08 -8.57
CA SER A 265 -19.16 2.80 -9.81
C SER A 265 -17.67 2.67 -10.15
N PHE A 266 -17.36 2.57 -11.44
CA PHE A 266 -15.99 2.53 -11.95
C PHE A 266 -15.80 3.58 -13.05
N VAL A 267 -14.81 4.46 -12.88
CA VAL A 267 -14.53 5.60 -13.75
C VAL A 267 -13.07 5.56 -14.22
N PRO A 268 -12.79 5.12 -15.45
CA PRO A 268 -11.46 5.27 -16.04
C PRO A 268 -11.21 6.74 -16.40
N VAL A 269 -9.96 7.19 -16.21
CA VAL A 269 -9.53 8.56 -16.48
C VAL A 269 -8.20 8.57 -17.24
N LEU A 270 -8.15 9.25 -18.39
CA LEU A 270 -6.96 9.39 -19.23
C LEU A 270 -6.35 10.79 -19.13
N SER A 271 -5.06 10.86 -18.79
CA SER A 271 -4.38 12.15 -18.61
C SER A 271 -3.80 12.75 -19.90
N ASN A 272 -3.48 11.91 -20.90
CA ASN A 272 -2.73 12.32 -22.08
C ASN A 272 -3.45 12.03 -23.41
N GLU A 273 -4.70 11.56 -23.37
CA GLU A 273 -5.45 11.15 -24.56
C GLU A 273 -6.91 11.58 -24.43
N ASP A 274 -7.48 12.02 -25.55
CA ASP A 274 -8.91 12.27 -25.69
C ASP A 274 -9.58 11.01 -26.22
N HIS A 275 -10.63 10.56 -25.55
CA HIS A 275 -11.38 9.38 -25.95
C HIS A 275 -12.88 9.63 -25.77
N ALA A 276 -13.70 9.18 -26.71
CA ALA A 276 -15.13 9.54 -26.76
C ALA A 276 -15.90 9.13 -25.50
N ASN A 277 -15.54 8.00 -24.91
CA ASN A 277 -16.26 7.38 -23.79
C ASN A 277 -15.46 7.29 -22.50
N ILE A 278 -14.26 7.88 -22.43
CA ILE A 278 -13.40 7.82 -21.24
C ILE A 278 -13.12 9.25 -20.78
N ARG A 279 -13.20 9.48 -19.47
CA ARG A 279 -13.00 10.80 -18.89
C ARG A 279 -11.57 11.27 -19.13
N ARG A 280 -11.42 12.52 -19.55
CA ARG A 280 -10.12 13.17 -19.69
C ARG A 280 -9.72 13.87 -18.39
N GLY A 281 -8.44 13.81 -18.02
CA GLY A 281 -7.84 14.62 -16.95
C GLY A 281 -6.97 13.83 -15.99
N HIS A 282 -6.74 14.40 -14.81
CA HIS A 282 -6.05 13.72 -13.71
C HIS A 282 -7.06 13.09 -12.75
N VAL A 283 -6.74 11.90 -12.25
CA VAL A 283 -7.69 11.09 -11.46
C VAL A 283 -8.18 11.81 -10.19
N GLY A 284 -7.30 12.52 -9.47
CA GLY A 284 -7.67 13.30 -8.29
C GLY A 284 -8.57 14.49 -8.63
N ALA A 285 -8.38 15.12 -9.79
CA ALA A 285 -9.26 16.18 -10.30
C ALA A 285 -10.63 15.62 -10.70
N ALA A 286 -10.66 14.43 -11.32
CA ALA A 286 -11.93 13.78 -11.68
C ALA A 286 -12.79 13.44 -10.45
N VAL A 287 -12.18 12.95 -9.36
CA VAL A 287 -12.88 12.77 -8.08
C VAL A 287 -13.38 14.11 -7.56
N ALA A 288 -12.53 15.12 -7.64
CA ALA A 288 -12.83 16.45 -7.16
C ALA A 288 -14.03 17.10 -7.88
N ASP A 289 -14.18 16.85 -9.18
CA ASP A 289 -15.31 17.36 -9.97
C ASP A 289 -16.63 16.62 -9.65
N ASP A 290 -16.57 15.39 -9.14
CA ASP A 290 -17.75 14.54 -8.91
C ASP A 290 -18.31 14.64 -7.49
N PHE A 291 -17.52 15.09 -6.51
CA PHE A 291 -17.90 15.13 -5.11
C PHE A 291 -17.52 16.44 -4.43
N ASP A 292 -18.47 17.01 -3.68
CA ASP A 292 -18.26 18.25 -2.91
C ASP A 292 -17.94 17.98 -1.43
N ASP A 293 -18.36 16.83 -0.89
CA ASP A 293 -18.20 16.45 0.51
C ASP A 293 -17.82 14.97 0.64
N LEU A 294 -16.72 14.72 1.34
CA LEU A 294 -16.13 13.41 1.61
C LEU A 294 -16.03 13.12 3.12
N ASP A 295 -16.73 13.85 3.98
CA ASP A 295 -16.78 13.53 5.41
C ASP A 295 -17.40 12.14 5.66
N GLY A 296 -16.75 11.36 6.53
CA GLY A 296 -17.16 9.97 6.81
C GLY A 296 -16.85 8.95 5.70
N TRP A 297 -16.12 9.33 4.64
CA TRP A 297 -15.61 8.40 3.63
C TRP A 297 -14.27 7.82 4.05
N LYS A 298 -13.89 6.67 3.49
CA LYS A 298 -12.50 6.17 3.54
C LYS A 298 -11.95 5.99 2.14
N ALA A 299 -10.78 6.59 1.87
CA ALA A 299 -10.08 6.46 0.60
C ALA A 299 -8.97 5.41 0.68
N TYR A 300 -8.84 4.61 -0.37
CA TYR A 300 -7.74 3.68 -0.60
C TYR A 300 -7.07 4.07 -1.92
N ILE A 301 -5.89 4.67 -1.80
CA ILE A 301 -5.19 5.30 -2.93
C ILE A 301 -3.90 4.54 -3.18
N ALA A 302 -3.65 4.13 -4.42
CA ALA A 302 -2.41 3.44 -4.75
C ALA A 302 -1.88 3.80 -6.13
N GLY A 303 -0.57 3.99 -6.23
CA GLY A 303 0.08 4.32 -7.50
C GLY A 303 1.36 5.16 -7.34
N PRO A 304 1.80 5.82 -8.42
CA PRO A 304 3.02 6.63 -8.41
C PRO A 304 2.94 7.81 -7.43
N PRO A 305 4.05 8.22 -6.80
CA PRO A 305 4.09 9.34 -5.86
C PRO A 305 3.34 10.55 -6.39
N ALA A 306 3.73 11.09 -7.56
CA ALA A 306 3.14 12.28 -8.17
C ALA A 306 1.60 12.26 -8.27
N MET A 307 1.00 11.09 -8.50
CA MET A 307 -0.46 10.97 -8.54
C MET A 307 -1.06 11.16 -7.14
N ILE A 308 -0.46 10.54 -6.13
CA ILE A 308 -0.89 10.62 -4.73
C ILE A 308 -0.69 12.05 -4.22
N GLU A 309 0.44 12.69 -4.54
CA GLU A 309 0.73 14.09 -4.16
C GLU A 309 -0.31 15.06 -4.71
N ALA A 310 -0.78 14.83 -5.95
CA ALA A 310 -1.82 15.65 -6.56
C ALA A 310 -3.23 15.32 -6.05
N THR A 311 -3.48 14.10 -5.59
CA THR A 311 -4.83 13.62 -5.20
C THR A 311 -5.15 13.96 -3.75
N VAL A 312 -4.23 13.72 -2.82
CA VAL A 312 -4.50 13.87 -1.38
C VAL A 312 -5.02 15.28 -1.01
N PRO A 313 -4.41 16.39 -1.48
CA PRO A 313 -4.93 17.73 -1.16
C PRO A 313 -6.36 17.97 -1.67
N GLN A 314 -6.74 17.36 -2.80
CA GLN A 314 -8.08 17.48 -3.35
C GLN A 314 -9.14 16.80 -2.47
N LEU A 315 -8.78 15.67 -1.83
CA LEU A 315 -9.68 14.97 -0.91
C LEU A 315 -9.81 15.72 0.42
N LEU A 316 -8.70 16.22 0.96
CA LEU A 316 -8.68 17.02 2.19
C LEU A 316 -9.51 18.30 2.03
N ALA A 317 -9.40 18.97 0.87
CA ALA A 317 -10.20 20.16 0.56
C ALA A 317 -11.72 19.91 0.52
N ARG A 318 -12.14 18.63 0.43
CA ARG A 318 -13.53 18.19 0.43
C ARG A 318 -13.97 17.57 1.75
N GLY A 319 -13.22 17.78 2.82
CA GLY A 319 -13.59 17.35 4.16
C GLY A 319 -13.20 15.92 4.53
N MET A 320 -12.50 15.17 3.66
CA MET A 320 -11.95 13.88 4.05
C MET A 320 -10.89 14.09 5.14
N ARG A 321 -10.98 13.33 6.23
CA ARG A 321 -10.00 13.39 7.33
C ARG A 321 -8.71 12.67 6.92
N THR A 322 -7.56 13.19 7.33
CA THR A 322 -6.25 12.57 7.05
C THR A 322 -6.19 11.09 7.49
N ALA A 323 -6.79 10.75 8.64
CA ALA A 323 -6.84 9.38 9.15
C ALA A 323 -7.66 8.41 8.28
N ASP A 324 -8.53 8.92 7.41
CA ASP A 324 -9.36 8.14 6.48
C ASP A 324 -8.73 8.00 5.08
N ILE A 325 -7.53 8.55 4.88
CA ILE A 325 -6.75 8.41 3.64
C ILE A 325 -5.71 7.31 3.82
N HIS A 326 -5.96 6.17 3.19
CA HIS A 326 -5.07 5.01 3.19
C HIS A 326 -4.29 4.95 1.88
N ALA A 327 -3.03 5.38 1.91
CA ALA A 327 -2.17 5.48 0.71
C ALA A 327 -1.12 4.37 0.64
N ASP A 328 -1.01 3.72 -0.52
CA ASP A 328 0.05 2.78 -0.89
C ASP A 328 0.89 3.35 -2.05
N VAL A 329 2.06 3.88 -1.72
CA VAL A 329 2.87 4.70 -2.64
C VAL A 329 3.96 3.85 -3.32
N PHE A 330 3.91 3.78 -4.66
CA PHE A 330 4.79 2.92 -5.45
C PHE A 330 6.02 3.68 -5.94
N PHE A 331 7.12 3.55 -5.21
CA PHE A 331 8.37 4.19 -5.59
C PHE A 331 9.14 3.34 -6.58
N THR A 332 9.46 3.94 -7.72
CA THR A 332 10.53 3.45 -8.57
C THR A 332 11.83 4.09 -8.07
N PRO A 333 12.88 3.32 -7.75
CA PRO A 333 14.19 3.90 -7.42
C PRO A 333 14.65 4.82 -8.55
N GLU A 334 15.04 6.04 -8.23
CA GLU A 334 15.73 6.91 -9.20
C GLU A 334 17.06 6.24 -9.58
N ARG A 335 17.45 6.40 -10.85
CA ARG A 335 18.73 5.91 -11.36
C ARG A 335 19.90 6.67 -10.77
#